data_AF-A0A6I1EJU3-F1
#
_entry.id   AF-A0A6I1EJU3-F1
#
_cell.length_a   1.000
_cell.length_b   1.000
_cell.length_c   1.000
_cell.angle_alpha   90.00
_cell.angle_beta   90.00
_cell.angle_gamma   90.00
#
_symmetry.space_group_name_H-M   'P 1'
#
loop_
_entity.id
_entity.type
_entity.pdbx_description
1 polymer ?
#
loop_
_entity_poly.entity_id
_entity_poly.type
_entity_poly.pdbx_seq_one_letter_code
_entity_poly.pdbx_strand_id
1 'polypeptide(L)'
;MNEAVKSRAPEAFFANAEDPLHNAFKAKAAIHSGPGGMPLLGEDARKRLLELADTPRTAKSLAYIHVPFCETRCLYCMFYQNPFKEEAVHEYAKKLVREIEMWSDKASQNAYPVHAVYFGGGTPTAFSPDDLRLVLGALKKYLPLANDCEITLEGRIHNFGDAKMEAALEGGVNRFSLGVQTFNSKVRQSVQRVDDRETILKRLDKLCSYDNAAVVLDLIYGFPGQTMEVWNDDLKTAASLPLDGIDCYQLNVFEKSPLARYIANGELPAAADQAQKADMFARSVEYLTGENWRRLSNNHWANNTRERNIYNALGKSACDCLAFGCGAGGRLFGNAFMMERKLADYYAILEKGEKPAAFLMAPKPNWHLLRTISADMESGSISLAKISRAFGNVDLEGMAAPILKQWTEAGLLVKKGEWYYQTVAGQYWHVTLAQLLMNWLEPMLPGAKPVGMPMDMGSPEAMKHMGAGAGPVTLESLAAMISRIPSGVRDMARMMPRPMLISALKDMPQEKLDHMGTGVKREDVLRILEDLKPAEVDALLKDPMGFAKTRAQAKHPGAPAHLA
;
A
#
# COMPACT_ATOMS: atom_id res chain seq x y z
N MET A 1 -10.62 5.48 15.14
CA MET A 1 -11.91 5.06 14.53
C MET A 1 -12.94 5.14 15.64
N ASN A 2 -13.92 6.05 15.53
CA ASN A 2 -14.82 6.43 16.62
C ASN A 2 -15.78 5.30 17.01
N GLU A 3 -16.23 5.26 18.27
CA GLU A 3 -17.30 4.35 18.75
C GLU A 3 -18.60 4.44 17.92
N ALA A 4 -18.86 5.59 17.28
CA ALA A 4 -19.97 5.78 16.35
C ALA A 4 -19.90 4.89 15.09
N VAL A 5 -18.70 4.54 14.61
CA VAL A 5 -18.54 3.58 13.49
C VAL A 5 -18.85 2.16 13.96
N LYS A 6 -18.67 1.87 15.25
CA LYS A 6 -19.06 0.59 15.86
C LYS A 6 -20.58 0.51 16.08
N SER A 7 -21.25 1.63 16.38
CA SER A 7 -22.71 1.67 16.57
C SER A 7 -23.51 1.70 15.25
N ARG A 8 -22.85 1.92 14.10
CA ARG A 8 -23.46 1.92 12.74
C ARG A 8 -24.61 2.89 12.54
N ALA A 9 -24.70 3.93 13.38
CA ALA A 9 -25.66 5.00 13.17
C ALA A 9 -25.29 5.73 11.85
N PRO A 10 -26.25 6.00 10.93
CA PRO A 10 -25.97 6.70 9.66
C PRO A 10 -25.17 8.00 9.84
N GLU A 11 -25.40 8.69 10.96
CA GLU A 11 -24.76 9.95 11.35
C GLU A 11 -23.24 9.83 11.47
N ALA A 12 -22.70 8.64 11.72
CA ALA A 12 -21.27 8.39 11.76
C ALA A 12 -20.59 8.48 10.38
N PHE A 13 -21.38 8.44 9.30
CA PHE A 13 -20.94 8.48 7.90
C PHE A 13 -21.32 9.79 7.21
N PHE A 14 -22.09 10.64 7.88
CA PHE A 14 -22.54 11.92 7.35
C PHE A 14 -21.40 12.94 7.30
N ALA A 15 -21.43 13.77 6.26
CA ALA A 15 -20.51 14.88 6.11
C ALA A 15 -21.03 16.14 6.80
N ASN A 16 -20.14 17.04 7.22
CA ASN A 16 -20.54 18.42 7.54
C ASN A 16 -20.89 19.17 6.24
N ALA A 17 -22.11 19.71 6.17
CA ALA A 17 -22.61 20.42 5.00
C ALA A 17 -22.29 21.92 4.99
N GLU A 18 -21.83 22.51 6.10
CA GLU A 18 -21.54 23.96 6.19
C GLU A 18 -20.38 24.37 5.27
N ASP A 19 -19.35 23.54 5.21
CA ASP A 19 -18.17 23.75 4.37
C ASP A 19 -17.66 22.40 3.84
N PRO A 20 -18.24 21.90 2.73
CA PRO A 20 -17.95 20.57 2.24
C PRO A 20 -16.53 20.44 1.69
N LEU A 21 -15.90 21.53 1.25
CA LEU A 21 -14.54 21.48 0.74
C LEU A 21 -13.54 21.30 1.89
N HIS A 22 -13.61 22.13 2.93
CA HIS A 22 -12.59 22.15 3.97
C HIS A 22 -12.92 21.21 5.14
N ASN A 23 -14.21 21.04 5.47
CA ASN A 23 -14.64 20.49 6.75
C ASN A 23 -15.67 19.35 6.66
N ALA A 24 -15.94 18.80 5.47
CA ALA A 24 -16.87 17.67 5.30
C ALA A 24 -16.62 16.52 6.29
N PHE A 25 -15.34 16.23 6.58
CA PHE A 25 -14.96 15.25 7.59
C PHE A 25 -13.84 15.79 8.48
N LYS A 26 -13.83 15.35 9.75
CA LYS A 26 -12.81 15.74 10.73
C LYS A 26 -11.38 15.39 10.29
N ALA A 27 -11.22 14.32 9.53
CA ALA A 27 -9.94 13.87 8.98
C ALA A 27 -10.17 12.98 7.75
N LYS A 28 -9.13 12.81 6.93
CA LYS A 28 -9.12 11.80 5.86
C LYS A 28 -9.15 10.40 6.47
N ALA A 29 -10.05 9.53 5.99
CA ALA A 29 -10.23 8.20 6.58
C ALA A 29 -9.07 7.22 6.26
N ALA A 30 -8.42 7.41 5.12
CA ALA A 30 -7.28 6.62 4.67
C ALA A 30 -6.45 7.42 3.65
N ILE A 31 -5.23 6.95 3.36
CA ILE A 31 -4.38 7.46 2.27
C ILE A 31 -4.78 6.80 0.95
N HIS A 32 -5.07 5.50 1.00
CA HIS A 32 -5.64 4.74 -0.10
C HIS A 32 -6.88 3.99 0.41
N SER A 33 -7.96 4.01 -0.36
CA SER A 33 -9.15 3.23 -0.04
C SER A 33 -8.97 1.80 -0.54
N GLY A 34 -9.55 0.85 0.20
CA GLY A 34 -9.64 -0.53 -0.27
C GLY A 34 -10.28 -1.47 0.75
N PRO A 35 -10.80 -2.61 0.28
CA PRO A 35 -11.24 -3.68 1.17
C PRO A 35 -10.06 -4.29 1.93
N GLY A 36 -10.30 -4.69 3.18
CA GLY A 36 -9.32 -5.42 3.98
C GLY A 36 -9.09 -6.84 3.47
N GLY A 37 -8.11 -7.53 4.06
CA GLY A 37 -7.80 -8.93 3.79
C GLY A 37 -7.38 -9.69 5.05
N MET A 38 -7.15 -10.99 4.90
CA MET A 38 -6.64 -11.86 5.96
C MET A 38 -5.13 -12.06 5.75
N PRO A 39 -4.27 -11.71 6.72
CA PRO A 39 -2.82 -11.75 6.53
C PRO A 39 -2.28 -13.18 6.57
N LEU A 40 -1.36 -13.48 5.66
CA LEU A 40 -0.44 -14.62 5.63
C LEU A 40 1.00 -14.07 5.59
N LEU A 41 1.92 -14.71 6.30
CA LEU A 41 3.30 -14.23 6.47
C LEU A 41 4.31 -15.30 6.05
N GLY A 42 5.47 -14.88 5.54
CA GLY A 42 6.61 -15.75 5.28
C GLY A 42 6.25 -16.96 4.39
N GLU A 43 6.49 -18.17 4.90
CA GLU A 43 6.27 -19.42 4.16
C GLU A 43 4.81 -19.61 3.73
N ASP A 44 3.83 -19.26 4.56
CA ASP A 44 2.41 -19.39 4.22
C ASP A 44 2.03 -18.47 3.05
N ALA A 45 2.58 -17.25 3.04
CA ALA A 45 2.41 -16.32 1.94
C ALA A 45 3.01 -16.88 0.64
N ARG A 46 4.23 -17.42 0.70
CA ARG A 46 4.91 -18.02 -0.46
C ARG A 46 4.18 -19.25 -0.99
N LYS A 47 3.75 -20.15 -0.10
CA LYS A 47 2.97 -21.34 -0.46
C LYS A 47 1.67 -20.94 -1.15
N ARG A 48 0.93 -19.99 -0.57
CA ARG A 48 -0.32 -19.52 -1.18
C ARG A 48 -0.08 -18.89 -2.55
N LEU A 49 0.97 -18.09 -2.69
CA LEU A 49 1.30 -17.47 -3.97
C LEU A 49 1.71 -18.51 -5.03
N LEU A 50 2.41 -19.57 -4.63
CA LEU A 50 2.77 -20.69 -5.51
C LEU A 50 1.54 -21.48 -5.97
N GLU A 51 0.57 -21.74 -5.09
CA GLU A 51 -0.71 -22.38 -5.46
C GLU A 51 -1.46 -21.56 -6.52
N LEU A 52 -1.44 -20.23 -6.39
CA LEU A 52 -2.07 -19.32 -7.35
C LEU A 52 -1.26 -19.25 -8.65
N ALA A 53 0.04 -19.52 -8.62
CA ALA A 53 0.94 -19.33 -9.76
C ALA A 53 0.57 -20.23 -10.95
N ASP A 54 0.01 -21.42 -10.68
CA ASP A 54 -0.38 -22.38 -11.71
C ASP A 54 -1.84 -22.18 -12.20
N THR A 55 -2.53 -21.15 -11.69
CA THR A 55 -3.86 -20.76 -12.19
C THR A 55 -3.72 -19.73 -13.33
N PRO A 56 -4.34 -19.93 -14.51
CA PRO A 56 -4.25 -18.97 -15.60
C PRO A 56 -5.06 -17.71 -15.30
N ARG A 57 -4.47 -16.54 -15.56
CA ARG A 57 -5.23 -15.28 -15.63
C ARG A 57 -6.16 -15.32 -16.85
N THR A 58 -7.31 -14.65 -16.77
CA THR A 58 -8.34 -14.67 -17.84
C THR A 58 -8.83 -13.28 -18.26
N ALA A 59 -8.33 -12.23 -17.61
CA ALA A 59 -8.74 -10.85 -17.84
C ALA A 59 -7.52 -9.93 -17.92
N LYS A 60 -7.76 -8.67 -18.31
CA LYS A 60 -6.74 -7.62 -18.35
C LYS A 60 -5.92 -7.63 -17.07
N SER A 61 -4.61 -7.49 -17.21
CA SER A 61 -3.66 -7.50 -16.11
C SER A 61 -2.57 -6.46 -16.27
N LEU A 62 -1.80 -6.31 -15.20
CA LEU A 62 -0.66 -5.42 -15.10
C LEU A 62 0.61 -6.18 -14.71
N ALA A 63 1.75 -5.52 -14.89
CA ALA A 63 2.98 -5.88 -14.20
C ALA A 63 3.61 -4.65 -13.51
N TYR A 64 4.11 -4.84 -12.30
CA TYR A 64 4.83 -3.83 -11.55
C TYR A 64 6.27 -4.26 -11.33
N ILE A 65 7.20 -3.37 -11.67
CA ILE A 65 8.64 -3.57 -11.52
C ILE A 65 9.13 -2.56 -10.50
N HIS A 66 9.62 -3.03 -9.37
CA HIS A 66 10.12 -2.15 -8.32
C HIS A 66 11.63 -1.94 -8.46
N VAL A 67 12.10 -0.70 -8.31
CA VAL A 67 13.52 -0.34 -8.31
C VAL A 67 13.84 0.42 -7.01
N PRO A 68 14.43 -0.22 -5.99
CA PRO A 68 14.47 0.30 -4.62
C PRO A 68 15.67 1.22 -4.35
N PHE A 69 16.22 1.89 -5.37
CA PHE A 69 17.42 2.72 -5.26
C PHE A 69 17.13 4.19 -5.52
N CYS A 70 17.83 5.05 -4.78
CA CYS A 70 17.71 6.49 -4.87
C CYS A 70 19.08 7.15 -4.67
N GLU A 71 19.47 8.08 -5.54
CA GLU A 71 20.69 8.88 -5.33
C GLU A 71 20.57 9.80 -4.12
N THR A 72 19.38 10.37 -3.91
CA THR A 72 19.08 11.26 -2.77
C THR A 72 17.77 10.88 -2.08
N ARG A 73 17.70 11.15 -0.78
CA ARG A 73 16.50 10.94 0.04
C ARG A 73 15.68 12.22 0.15
N CYS A 74 14.58 12.29 -0.60
CA CYS A 74 13.57 13.35 -0.41
C CYS A 74 12.95 13.25 0.99
N LEU A 75 12.80 14.37 1.69
CA LEU A 75 12.32 14.37 3.08
C LEU A 75 10.89 13.85 3.25
N TYR A 76 10.05 14.04 2.23
CA TYR A 76 8.64 13.63 2.21
C TYR A 76 8.43 12.18 1.74
N CYS A 77 9.43 11.55 1.15
CA CYS A 77 9.26 10.28 0.44
C CYS A 77 9.37 9.07 1.40
N MET A 78 8.38 8.19 1.35
CA MET A 78 8.35 6.93 2.11
C MET A 78 8.79 5.72 1.29
N PHE A 79 9.17 5.91 0.02
CA PHE A 79 9.65 4.85 -0.87
C PHE A 79 11.18 4.69 -0.89
N TYR A 80 11.93 5.59 -0.24
CA TYR A 80 13.37 5.45 -0.11
C TYR A 80 13.72 4.16 0.66
N GLN A 81 14.46 3.27 0.02
CA GLN A 81 14.92 2.01 0.62
C GLN A 81 16.44 1.94 0.65
N ASN A 82 17.10 2.07 -0.51
CA ASN A 82 18.54 1.91 -0.62
C ASN A 82 19.20 3.14 -1.26
N PRO A 83 20.40 3.54 -0.80
CA PRO A 83 21.21 4.53 -1.49
C PRO A 83 21.69 3.96 -2.83
N PHE A 84 21.85 4.83 -3.82
CA PHE A 84 22.45 4.46 -5.09
C PHE A 84 23.92 4.06 -4.94
N LYS A 85 24.28 2.92 -5.53
CA LYS A 85 25.65 2.46 -5.80
C LYS A 85 25.60 1.69 -7.11
N GLU A 86 26.45 2.04 -8.07
CA GLU A 86 26.39 1.54 -9.44
C GLU A 86 26.44 0.00 -9.49
N GLU A 87 27.38 -0.61 -8.77
CA GLU A 87 27.56 -2.06 -8.75
C GLU A 87 26.35 -2.77 -8.12
N ALA A 88 25.75 -2.16 -7.09
CA ALA A 88 24.57 -2.72 -6.43
C ALA A 88 23.32 -2.64 -7.32
N VAL A 89 23.18 -1.57 -8.11
CA VAL A 89 22.08 -1.39 -9.08
C VAL A 89 22.23 -2.39 -10.23
N HIS A 90 23.45 -2.55 -10.75
CA HIS A 90 23.74 -3.50 -11.82
C HIS A 90 23.49 -4.96 -11.36
N GLU A 91 23.95 -5.33 -10.16
CA GLU A 91 23.66 -6.66 -9.60
C GLU A 91 22.16 -6.86 -9.39
N TYR A 92 21.46 -5.83 -8.90
CA TYR A 92 20.01 -5.90 -8.77
C TYR A 92 19.29 -6.10 -10.11
N ALA A 93 19.72 -5.43 -11.18
CA ALA A 93 19.14 -5.62 -12.51
C ALA A 93 19.22 -7.09 -12.95
N LYS A 94 20.36 -7.76 -12.71
CA LYS A 94 20.52 -9.20 -12.99
C LYS A 94 19.59 -10.07 -12.14
N LYS A 95 19.48 -9.79 -10.84
CA LYS A 95 18.56 -10.52 -9.94
C LYS A 95 17.10 -10.31 -10.34
N LEU A 96 16.73 -9.12 -10.78
CA LEU A 96 15.39 -8.82 -11.27
C LEU A 96 15.07 -9.62 -12.55
N VAL A 97 15.98 -9.67 -13.51
CA VAL A 97 15.85 -10.51 -14.72
C VAL A 97 15.67 -11.98 -14.33
N ARG A 98 16.49 -12.47 -13.39
CA ARG A 98 16.39 -13.85 -12.91
C ARG A 98 15.02 -14.16 -12.29
N GLU A 99 14.47 -13.23 -11.49
CA GLU A 99 13.14 -13.39 -10.91
C GLU A 99 12.04 -13.46 -11.98
N ILE A 100 12.11 -12.58 -12.99
CA ILE A 100 11.15 -12.55 -14.11
C ILE A 100 11.20 -13.87 -14.89
N GLU A 101 12.40 -14.36 -15.18
CA GLU A 101 12.62 -15.63 -15.89
C GLU A 101 12.10 -16.83 -15.09
N MET A 102 12.39 -16.89 -13.79
CA MET A 102 12.03 -18.00 -12.91
C MET A 102 10.53 -18.30 -12.87
N TRP A 103 9.69 -17.31 -13.17
CA TRP A 103 8.23 -17.44 -13.16
C TRP A 103 7.61 -17.54 -14.56
N SER A 104 8.42 -17.58 -15.62
CA SER A 104 7.95 -17.52 -17.01
C SER A 104 7.12 -18.73 -17.48
N ASP A 105 7.25 -19.87 -16.81
CA ASP A 105 6.47 -21.08 -17.08
C ASP A 105 5.15 -21.15 -16.29
N LYS A 106 4.94 -20.25 -15.32
CA LYS A 106 3.75 -20.21 -14.48
C LYS A 106 2.54 -19.71 -15.28
N ALA A 107 1.42 -20.44 -15.18
CA ALA A 107 0.19 -20.09 -15.91
C ALA A 107 -0.31 -18.69 -15.56
N SER A 108 -0.20 -18.27 -14.30
CA SER A 108 -0.51 -16.91 -13.86
C SER A 108 0.34 -15.84 -14.55
N GLN A 109 1.57 -16.14 -14.96
CA GLN A 109 2.42 -15.18 -15.67
C GLN A 109 2.10 -15.19 -17.17
N ASN A 110 2.07 -16.38 -17.79
CA ASN A 110 2.11 -16.53 -19.24
C ASN A 110 0.73 -16.66 -19.93
N ALA A 111 -0.34 -17.01 -19.22
CA ALA A 111 -1.59 -17.41 -19.87
C ALA A 111 -2.40 -16.26 -20.53
N TYR A 112 -2.16 -14.99 -20.16
CA TYR A 112 -2.96 -13.87 -20.67
C TYR A 112 -2.14 -12.58 -20.80
N PRO A 113 -2.43 -11.71 -21.80
CA PRO A 113 -1.64 -10.52 -22.03
C PRO A 113 -1.57 -9.51 -20.85
N VAL A 114 -0.40 -8.94 -20.63
CA VAL A 114 -0.13 -7.82 -19.73
C VAL A 114 -0.37 -6.50 -20.48
N HIS A 115 -1.29 -5.68 -19.98
CA HIS A 115 -1.77 -4.49 -20.68
C HIS A 115 -1.03 -3.22 -20.28
N ALA A 116 -0.44 -3.18 -19.09
CA ALA A 116 0.54 -2.16 -18.75
C ALA A 116 1.61 -2.69 -17.80
N VAL A 117 2.84 -2.24 -18.01
CA VAL A 117 3.99 -2.43 -17.13
C VAL A 117 4.36 -1.10 -16.52
N TYR A 118 4.58 -1.06 -15.22
CA TYR A 118 5.00 0.15 -14.54
C TYR A 118 6.27 -0.10 -13.74
N PHE A 119 7.32 0.62 -14.09
CA PHE A 119 8.53 0.71 -13.29
C PHE A 119 8.35 1.81 -12.27
N GLY A 120 8.47 1.49 -10.98
CA GLY A 120 8.36 2.46 -9.90
C GLY A 120 9.23 2.13 -8.69
N GLY A 121 8.92 2.76 -7.56
CA GLY A 121 9.55 2.45 -6.28
C GLY A 121 10.45 3.58 -5.78
N GLY A 122 11.76 3.33 -5.70
CA GLY A 122 12.74 4.36 -5.41
C GLY A 122 12.92 5.29 -6.60
N THR A 123 13.70 4.87 -7.60
CA THR A 123 13.98 5.65 -8.81
C THR A 123 14.40 4.70 -9.94
N PRO A 124 13.48 4.27 -10.82
CA PRO A 124 13.84 3.42 -11.96
C PRO A 124 14.89 4.02 -12.91
N THR A 125 14.93 5.35 -13.04
CA THR A 125 15.99 6.07 -13.79
C THR A 125 17.38 6.00 -13.13
N ALA A 126 17.52 5.32 -11.99
CA ALA A 126 18.80 4.95 -11.42
C ALA A 126 19.50 3.85 -12.22
N PHE A 127 18.78 3.04 -13.01
CA PHE A 127 19.40 2.09 -13.91
C PHE A 127 20.33 2.81 -14.91
N SER A 128 21.46 2.16 -15.20
CA SER A 128 22.31 2.55 -16.34
C SER A 128 21.57 2.29 -17.66
N PRO A 129 22.01 2.88 -18.79
CA PRO A 129 21.46 2.54 -20.11
C PRO A 129 21.46 1.03 -20.38
N ASP A 130 22.52 0.32 -19.98
CA ASP A 130 22.64 -1.12 -20.20
C ASP A 130 21.72 -1.93 -19.29
N ASP A 131 21.53 -1.52 -18.04
CA ASP A 131 20.55 -2.14 -17.14
C ASP A 131 19.11 -1.95 -17.63
N LEU A 132 18.80 -0.76 -18.17
CA LEU A 132 17.48 -0.51 -18.79
C LEU A 132 17.25 -1.48 -19.95
N ARG A 133 18.21 -1.60 -20.87
CA ARG A 133 18.11 -2.55 -22.00
C ARG A 133 17.98 -3.98 -21.54
N LEU A 134 18.75 -4.36 -20.52
CA LEU A 134 18.73 -5.69 -19.93
C LEU A 134 17.35 -6.05 -19.35
N VAL A 135 16.81 -5.19 -18.49
CA VAL A 135 15.53 -5.46 -17.82
C VAL A 135 14.35 -5.36 -18.80
N LEU A 136 14.32 -4.33 -19.65
CA LEU A 136 13.26 -4.18 -20.67
C LEU A 136 13.29 -5.33 -21.68
N GLY A 137 14.47 -5.80 -22.07
CA GLY A 137 14.64 -6.99 -22.91
C GLY A 137 14.08 -8.24 -22.24
N ALA A 138 14.31 -8.43 -20.95
CA ALA A 138 13.74 -9.55 -20.20
C ALA A 138 12.21 -9.50 -20.12
N LEU A 139 11.62 -8.32 -19.91
CA LEU A 139 10.15 -8.17 -19.91
C LEU A 139 9.56 -8.58 -21.26
N LYS A 140 10.13 -8.09 -22.37
CA LYS A 140 9.68 -8.46 -23.73
C LYS A 140 9.81 -9.96 -24.01
N LYS A 141 10.82 -10.61 -23.42
CA LYS A 141 11.08 -12.04 -23.61
C LYS A 141 10.16 -12.94 -22.77
N TYR A 142 9.89 -12.56 -21.52
CA TYR A 142 9.31 -13.47 -20.52
C TYR A 142 7.89 -13.10 -20.06
N LEU A 143 7.39 -11.92 -20.43
CA LEU A 143 6.00 -11.52 -20.18
C LEU A 143 5.22 -11.51 -21.50
N PRO A 144 3.97 -12.02 -21.51
CA PRO A 144 3.10 -11.91 -22.67
C PRO A 144 2.56 -10.48 -22.76
N LEU A 145 3.32 -9.54 -23.31
CA LEU A 145 2.86 -8.15 -23.44
C LEU A 145 1.76 -8.03 -24.49
N ALA A 146 0.71 -7.24 -24.20
CA ALA A 146 -0.28 -6.86 -25.20
C ALA A 146 0.37 -6.02 -26.32
N ASN A 147 -0.20 -6.08 -27.53
CA ASN A 147 0.34 -5.32 -28.68
C ASN A 147 0.43 -3.80 -28.42
N ASP A 148 -0.50 -3.25 -27.64
CA ASP A 148 -0.56 -1.84 -27.27
C ASP A 148 -0.19 -1.58 -25.80
N CYS A 149 0.60 -2.49 -25.20
CA CYS A 149 1.01 -2.43 -23.80
C CYS A 149 1.60 -1.05 -23.44
N GLU A 150 1.06 -0.41 -22.41
CA GLU A 150 1.65 0.80 -21.84
C GLU A 150 2.85 0.41 -20.96
N ILE A 151 4.06 0.83 -21.32
CA ILE A 151 5.26 0.62 -20.51
C ILE A 151 5.67 1.97 -19.94
N THR A 152 5.39 2.16 -18.66
CA THR A 152 5.72 3.37 -17.92
C THR A 152 7.07 3.25 -17.22
N LEU A 153 7.97 4.21 -17.46
CA LEU A 153 9.15 4.43 -16.64
C LEU A 153 8.91 5.62 -15.70
N GLU A 154 8.72 5.34 -14.40
CA GLU A 154 8.77 6.39 -13.38
C GLU A 154 10.22 6.84 -13.18
N GLY A 155 10.43 8.13 -12.90
CA GLY A 155 11.77 8.63 -12.72
C GLY A 155 11.89 9.95 -11.99
N ARG A 156 13.11 10.24 -11.60
CA ARG A 156 13.54 11.60 -11.34
C ARG A 156 14.20 12.14 -12.60
N ILE A 157 14.01 13.44 -12.81
CA ILE A 157 14.74 14.15 -13.86
C ILE A 157 16.22 14.34 -13.52
N HIS A 158 16.59 14.17 -12.24
CA HIS A 158 17.98 14.18 -11.82
C HIS A 158 18.72 12.99 -12.43
N ASN A 159 19.86 13.27 -13.06
CA ASN A 159 20.71 12.26 -13.69
C ASN A 159 19.99 11.35 -14.71
N PHE A 160 18.93 11.86 -15.34
CA PHE A 160 18.24 11.22 -16.45
C PHE A 160 18.63 11.92 -17.75
N GLY A 161 19.79 11.55 -18.28
CA GLY A 161 20.35 12.12 -19.51
C GLY A 161 20.01 11.30 -20.76
N ASP A 162 20.42 11.81 -21.91
CA ASP A 162 20.07 11.32 -23.25
C ASP A 162 20.22 9.82 -23.43
N ALA A 163 21.38 9.25 -23.06
CA ALA A 163 21.64 7.82 -23.21
C ALA A 163 20.64 6.93 -22.43
N LYS A 164 20.14 7.39 -21.28
CA LYS A 164 19.10 6.66 -20.51
C LYS A 164 17.72 6.84 -21.16
N MET A 165 17.41 8.03 -21.69
CA MET A 165 16.17 8.28 -22.41
C MET A 165 16.09 7.40 -23.66
N GLU A 166 17.16 7.36 -24.46
CA GLU A 166 17.29 6.55 -25.66
C GLU A 166 17.18 5.05 -25.33
N ALA A 167 17.92 4.56 -24.34
CA ALA A 167 17.82 3.16 -23.91
C ALA A 167 16.40 2.76 -23.44
N ALA A 168 15.69 3.66 -22.75
CA ALA A 168 14.30 3.43 -22.34
C ALA A 168 13.37 3.33 -23.56
N LEU A 169 13.47 4.29 -24.49
CA LEU A 169 12.67 4.31 -25.73
C LEU A 169 12.95 3.09 -26.62
N GLU A 170 14.23 2.73 -26.84
CA GLU A 170 14.66 1.50 -27.53
C GLU A 170 14.06 0.25 -26.85
N GLY A 171 14.07 0.26 -25.52
CA GLY A 171 13.48 -0.78 -24.68
C GLY A 171 11.95 -0.82 -24.71
N GLY A 172 11.28 0.07 -25.45
CA GLY A 172 9.83 0.08 -25.65
C GLY A 172 9.04 0.87 -24.60
N VAL A 173 9.71 1.65 -23.74
CA VAL A 173 9.02 2.61 -22.88
C VAL A 173 8.28 3.61 -23.76
N ASN A 174 6.97 3.72 -23.54
CA ASN A 174 6.09 4.61 -24.29
C ASN A 174 5.34 5.61 -23.38
N ARG A 175 5.67 5.62 -22.08
CA ARG A 175 5.19 6.59 -21.11
C ARG A 175 6.26 6.89 -20.06
N PHE A 176 6.51 8.16 -19.77
CA PHE A 176 7.38 8.61 -18.69
C PHE A 176 6.54 9.31 -17.62
N SER A 177 6.74 8.94 -16.35
CA SER A 177 6.15 9.62 -15.19
C SER A 177 7.27 10.26 -14.38
N LEU A 178 7.46 11.57 -14.51
CA LEU A 178 8.60 12.26 -13.92
C LEU A 178 8.18 13.05 -12.69
N GLY A 179 8.74 12.69 -11.55
CA GLY A 179 8.52 13.43 -10.32
C GLY A 179 9.20 14.79 -10.37
N VAL A 180 8.47 15.88 -10.64
CA VAL A 180 8.96 17.25 -10.54
C VAL A 180 8.57 17.83 -9.18
N GLN A 181 7.34 17.62 -8.73
CA GLN A 181 6.77 18.04 -7.45
C GLN A 181 6.49 19.53 -7.34
N THR A 182 7.46 20.39 -7.64
CA THR A 182 7.30 21.85 -7.74
C THR A 182 8.43 22.38 -8.61
N PHE A 183 8.20 23.45 -9.38
CA PHE A 183 9.24 24.14 -10.16
C PHE A 183 9.94 25.23 -9.36
N ASN A 184 9.49 25.53 -8.14
CA ASN A 184 10.13 26.51 -7.28
C ASN A 184 11.43 25.95 -6.66
N SER A 185 12.59 26.43 -7.12
CA SER A 185 13.90 25.93 -6.68
C SER A 185 14.08 25.93 -5.15
N LYS A 186 13.58 26.96 -4.46
CA LYS A 186 13.71 27.07 -2.99
C LYS A 186 12.93 25.97 -2.27
N VAL A 187 11.66 25.77 -2.64
CA VAL A 187 10.81 24.71 -2.06
C VAL A 187 11.37 23.33 -2.39
N ARG A 188 11.83 23.10 -3.62
CA ARG A 188 12.43 21.82 -4.04
C ARG A 188 13.66 21.47 -3.21
N GLN A 189 14.61 22.40 -3.10
CA GLN A 189 15.88 22.17 -2.44
C GLN A 189 15.71 21.99 -0.93
N SER A 190 14.74 22.68 -0.32
CA SER A 190 14.40 22.49 1.10
C SER A 190 13.94 21.06 1.43
N VAL A 191 13.39 20.34 0.46
CA VAL A 191 12.98 18.92 0.59
C VAL A 191 13.94 17.92 -0.08
N GLN A 192 15.19 18.34 -0.31
CA GLN A 192 16.29 17.51 -0.84
C GLN A 192 16.11 17.10 -2.32
N ARG A 193 15.41 17.91 -3.12
CA ARG A 193 15.42 17.81 -4.58
C ARG A 193 16.42 18.83 -5.16
N VAL A 194 17.53 18.32 -5.68
CA VAL A 194 18.75 19.12 -5.92
C VAL A 194 18.71 20.01 -7.16
N ASP A 195 18.08 19.57 -8.26
CA ASP A 195 18.02 20.35 -9.50
C ASP A 195 17.13 21.59 -9.33
N ASP A 196 17.60 22.71 -9.87
CA ASP A 196 16.84 23.96 -10.00
C ASP A 196 15.86 23.94 -11.19
N ARG A 197 15.04 24.98 -11.26
CA ARG A 197 14.03 25.17 -12.30
C ARG A 197 14.61 25.06 -13.72
N GLU A 198 15.69 25.78 -14.02
CA GLU A 198 16.27 25.82 -15.36
C GLU A 198 16.76 24.45 -15.82
N THR A 199 17.43 23.72 -14.93
CA THR A 199 17.92 22.36 -15.19
C THR A 199 16.76 21.41 -15.51
N ILE A 200 15.66 21.50 -14.78
CA ILE A 200 14.48 20.66 -15.00
C ILE A 200 13.84 20.99 -16.34
N LEU A 201 13.60 22.27 -16.62
CA LEU A 201 12.95 22.70 -17.86
C LEU A 201 13.77 22.25 -19.08
N LYS A 202 15.10 22.42 -19.05
CA LYS A 202 15.98 21.97 -20.13
C LYS A 202 15.90 20.45 -20.36
N ARG A 203 15.87 19.64 -19.30
CA ARG A 203 15.77 18.19 -19.42
C ARG A 203 14.38 17.73 -19.89
N LEU A 204 13.32 18.42 -19.47
CA LEU A 204 11.97 18.16 -19.94
C LEU A 204 11.82 18.48 -21.42
N ASP A 205 12.32 19.64 -21.85
CA ASP A 205 12.34 20.05 -23.25
C ASP A 205 13.04 19.00 -24.12
N LYS A 206 14.22 18.53 -23.68
CA LYS A 206 14.94 17.45 -24.35
C LYS A 206 14.12 16.16 -24.42
N LEU A 207 13.51 15.69 -23.33
CA LEU A 207 12.69 14.48 -23.36
C LEU A 207 11.49 14.62 -24.30
N CYS A 208 10.78 15.75 -24.24
CA CYS A 208 9.61 16.00 -25.07
C CYS A 208 9.99 16.12 -26.55
N SER A 209 11.19 16.62 -26.87
CA SER A 209 11.67 16.75 -28.25
C SER A 209 11.78 15.42 -29.02
N TYR A 210 11.83 14.29 -28.32
CA TYR A 210 11.81 12.97 -28.98
C TYR A 210 10.44 12.61 -29.56
N ASP A 211 9.35 13.16 -29.01
CA ASP A 211 7.96 12.92 -29.43
C ASP A 211 7.56 11.42 -29.60
N ASN A 212 8.25 10.50 -28.93
CA ASN A 212 8.06 9.05 -29.09
C ASN A 212 7.29 8.37 -27.93
N ALA A 213 6.98 9.11 -26.86
CA ALA A 213 6.32 8.61 -25.67
C ALA A 213 5.37 9.67 -25.09
N ALA A 214 4.44 9.25 -24.24
CA ALA A 214 3.70 10.17 -23.37
C ALA A 214 4.62 10.69 -22.25
N VAL A 215 4.62 11.99 -21.98
CA VAL A 215 5.36 12.58 -20.86
C VAL A 215 4.39 13.17 -19.84
N VAL A 216 4.46 12.65 -18.61
CA VAL A 216 3.66 13.06 -17.47
C VAL A 216 4.54 13.59 -16.36
N LEU A 217 4.10 14.66 -15.70
CA LEU A 217 4.75 15.17 -14.50
C LEU A 217 3.92 14.94 -13.25
N ASP A 218 4.57 14.50 -12.18
CA ASP A 218 3.98 14.57 -10.84
C ASP A 218 4.28 15.93 -10.23
N LEU A 219 3.24 16.59 -9.74
CA LEU A 219 3.31 17.76 -8.88
C LEU A 219 2.74 17.43 -7.50
N ILE A 220 3.28 18.06 -6.46
CA ILE A 220 2.81 17.91 -5.08
C ILE A 220 2.52 19.31 -4.52
N TYR A 221 1.31 19.48 -4.00
CA TYR A 221 0.91 20.70 -3.30
C TYR A 221 0.93 20.52 -1.78
N GLY A 222 1.21 21.62 -1.08
CA GLY A 222 1.20 21.72 0.38
C GLY A 222 2.56 21.54 1.06
N PHE A 223 3.68 21.70 0.33
CA PHE A 223 5.02 21.71 0.93
C PHE A 223 5.25 22.86 1.90
N PRO A 224 6.16 22.71 2.89
CA PRO A 224 6.69 23.83 3.65
C PRO A 224 7.17 24.98 2.76
N GLY A 225 6.61 26.18 2.99
CA GLY A 225 6.94 27.38 2.23
C GLY A 225 6.34 27.46 0.81
N GLN A 226 5.50 26.50 0.40
CA GLN A 226 4.78 26.56 -0.87
C GLN A 226 3.48 27.35 -0.69
N THR A 227 3.46 28.60 -1.16
CA THR A 227 2.26 29.45 -1.12
C THR A 227 1.32 29.15 -2.29
N MET A 228 0.13 29.75 -2.29
CA MET A 228 -0.81 29.63 -3.43
C MET A 228 -0.23 30.25 -4.71
N GLU A 229 0.57 31.32 -4.59
CA GLU A 229 1.29 31.93 -5.71
C GLU A 229 2.30 30.97 -6.31
N VAL A 230 3.06 30.26 -5.46
CA VAL A 230 3.99 29.23 -5.91
C VAL A 230 3.25 28.09 -6.61
N TRP A 231 2.14 27.64 -6.03
CA TRP A 231 1.32 26.59 -6.64
C TRP A 231 0.74 27.01 -7.99
N ASN A 232 0.29 28.26 -8.11
CA ASN A 232 -0.17 28.83 -9.37
C ASN A 232 0.93 28.90 -10.43
N ASP A 233 2.16 29.28 -10.04
CA ASP A 233 3.31 29.25 -10.94
C ASP A 233 3.63 27.82 -11.39
N ASP A 234 3.59 26.84 -10.48
CA ASP A 234 3.81 25.42 -10.79
C ASP A 234 2.81 24.91 -11.85
N LEU A 235 1.52 25.19 -11.67
CA LEU A 235 0.46 24.82 -12.61
C LEU A 235 0.62 25.49 -13.98
N LYS A 236 0.90 26.80 -14.00
CA LYS A 236 1.14 27.56 -15.24
C LYS A 236 2.35 27.04 -16.00
N THR A 237 3.42 26.76 -15.27
CA THR A 237 4.66 26.23 -15.84
C THR A 237 4.43 24.87 -16.47
N ALA A 238 3.81 23.94 -15.73
CA ALA A 238 3.50 22.62 -16.26
C ALA A 238 2.62 22.70 -17.52
N ALA A 239 1.53 23.48 -17.48
CA ALA A 239 0.63 23.62 -18.62
C ALA A 239 1.26 24.30 -19.85
N SER A 240 2.32 25.09 -19.66
CA SER A 240 3.06 25.73 -20.77
C SER A 240 4.02 24.79 -21.50
N LEU A 241 4.35 23.63 -20.90
CA LEU A 241 5.24 22.64 -21.49
C LEU A 241 4.45 21.69 -22.41
N PRO A 242 5.09 21.08 -23.41
CA PRO A 242 4.46 20.12 -24.33
C PRO A 242 4.25 18.74 -23.66
N LEU A 243 3.58 18.72 -22.50
CA LEU A 243 3.29 17.52 -21.73
C LEU A 243 1.98 16.87 -22.18
N ASP A 244 1.92 15.55 -22.04
CA ASP A 244 0.71 14.77 -22.31
C ASP A 244 -0.16 14.63 -21.05
N GLY A 245 0.44 14.67 -19.86
CA GLY A 245 -0.28 14.53 -18.60
C GLY A 245 0.35 15.26 -17.40
N ILE A 246 -0.48 15.53 -16.39
CA ILE A 246 -0.07 16.11 -15.11
C ILE A 246 -0.80 15.38 -13.98
N ASP A 247 -0.04 14.96 -12.98
CA ASP A 247 -0.54 14.51 -11.69
C ASP A 247 -0.44 15.62 -10.64
N CYS A 248 -1.49 15.81 -9.84
CA CYS A 248 -1.54 16.78 -8.74
C CYS A 248 -1.83 16.05 -7.43
N TYR A 249 -0.79 15.77 -6.66
CA TYR A 249 -0.89 15.02 -5.41
C TYR A 249 -0.86 15.91 -4.17
N GLN A 250 -1.64 15.54 -3.18
CA GLN A 250 -1.57 16.15 -1.85
C GLN A 250 -0.32 15.69 -1.11
N LEU A 251 0.40 16.62 -0.47
CA LEU A 251 1.46 16.25 0.48
C LEU A 251 0.89 15.59 1.73
N ASN A 252 1.40 14.39 2.02
CA ASN A 252 1.22 13.70 3.30
C ASN A 252 2.48 13.84 4.15
N VAL A 253 2.33 14.37 5.37
CA VAL A 253 3.41 14.47 6.35
C VAL A 253 3.23 13.34 7.36
N PHE A 254 4.06 12.29 7.25
CA PHE A 254 4.00 11.16 8.16
C PHE A 254 4.76 11.49 9.45
N GLU A 255 4.18 11.21 10.60
CA GLU A 255 4.72 11.55 11.94
C GLU A 255 6.19 11.13 12.13
N LYS A 256 6.58 9.98 11.59
CA LYS A 256 7.95 9.44 11.71
C LYS A 256 8.84 9.72 10.49
N SER A 257 8.39 10.56 9.56
CA SER A 257 9.17 10.92 8.38
C SER A 257 10.28 11.93 8.70
N PRO A 258 11.34 12.00 7.89
CA PRO A 258 12.32 13.07 7.98
C PRO A 258 11.68 14.46 7.90
N LEU A 259 10.70 14.67 7.01
CA LEU A 259 10.02 15.95 6.89
C LEU A 259 9.35 16.39 8.19
N ALA A 260 8.60 15.49 8.85
CA ALA A 260 7.95 15.79 10.12
C ALA A 260 8.96 16.22 11.20
N ARG A 261 10.13 15.57 11.24
CA ARG A 261 11.21 15.94 12.15
C ARG A 261 11.77 17.33 11.86
N TYR A 262 12.03 17.66 10.60
CA TYR A 262 12.53 18.99 10.22
C TYR A 262 11.53 20.10 10.60
N ILE A 263 10.23 19.85 10.40
CA ILE A 263 9.17 20.79 10.81
C ILE A 263 9.13 20.92 12.34
N ALA A 264 9.13 19.81 13.07
CA ALA A 264 9.07 19.81 14.53
C ALA A 264 10.27 20.50 15.19
N ASN A 265 11.44 20.43 14.55
CA ASN A 265 12.66 21.09 15.01
C ASN A 265 12.74 22.58 14.61
N GLY A 266 11.79 23.10 13.84
CA GLY A 266 11.84 24.46 13.31
C GLY A 266 12.84 24.68 12.17
N GLU A 267 13.42 23.60 11.62
CA GLU A 267 14.34 23.65 10.47
C GLU A 267 13.59 23.94 9.15
N LEU A 268 12.31 23.60 9.09
CA LEU A 268 11.38 23.95 8.01
C LEU A 268 10.09 24.54 8.60
N PRO A 269 9.41 25.46 7.89
CA PRO A 269 8.10 25.94 8.32
C PRO A 269 7.06 24.82 8.28
N ALA A 270 5.88 25.08 8.86
CA ALA A 270 4.76 24.15 8.74
C ALA A 270 4.42 23.89 7.25
N ALA A 271 4.10 22.63 6.94
CA ALA A 271 3.42 22.29 5.70
C ALA A 271 2.00 22.85 5.70
N ALA A 272 1.39 22.95 4.52
CA ALA A 272 0.00 23.41 4.41
C ALA A 272 -0.95 22.57 5.28
N ASP A 273 -1.87 23.24 5.96
CA ASP A 273 -2.92 22.57 6.73
C ASP A 273 -4.01 21.95 5.82
N GLN A 274 -5.03 21.37 6.43
CA GLN A 274 -6.12 20.71 5.69
C GLN A 274 -6.91 21.69 4.80
N ALA A 275 -7.14 22.92 5.27
CA ALA A 275 -7.92 23.91 4.55
C ALA A 275 -7.12 24.45 3.36
N GLN A 276 -5.86 24.84 3.59
CA GLN A 276 -4.94 25.28 2.55
C GLN A 276 -4.73 24.22 1.46
N LYS A 277 -4.65 22.94 1.83
CA LYS A 277 -4.58 21.82 0.87
C LYS A 277 -5.86 21.67 0.06
N ALA A 278 -7.03 21.92 0.66
CA ALA A 278 -8.29 21.87 -0.05
C ALA A 278 -8.39 23.02 -1.08
N ASP A 279 -7.95 24.22 -0.70
CA ASP A 279 -7.83 25.36 -1.63
C ASP A 279 -6.88 25.08 -2.78
N MET A 280 -5.68 24.54 -2.49
CA MET A 280 -4.70 24.18 -3.52
C MET A 280 -5.23 23.09 -4.47
N PHE A 281 -5.95 22.12 -3.94
CA PHE A 281 -6.65 21.13 -4.74
C PHE A 281 -7.71 21.79 -5.64
N ALA A 282 -8.62 22.59 -5.07
CA ALA A 282 -9.65 23.27 -5.84
C ALA A 282 -9.06 24.17 -6.94
N ARG A 283 -7.92 24.81 -6.65
CA ARG A 283 -7.20 25.62 -7.62
C ARG A 283 -6.63 24.82 -8.79
N SER A 284 -6.11 23.60 -8.56
CA SER A 284 -5.63 22.74 -9.65
C SER A 284 -6.79 22.26 -10.52
N VAL A 285 -7.94 21.95 -9.89
CA VAL A 285 -9.19 21.64 -10.59
C VAL A 285 -9.64 22.77 -11.50
N GLU A 286 -9.78 23.97 -10.94
CA GLU A 286 -10.20 25.15 -11.68
C GLU A 286 -9.26 25.44 -12.85
N TYR A 287 -7.95 25.50 -12.60
CA TYR A 287 -6.96 25.86 -13.61
C TYR A 287 -6.94 24.88 -14.78
N LEU A 288 -6.77 23.58 -14.50
CA LEU A 288 -6.59 22.57 -15.54
C LEU A 288 -7.90 22.36 -16.32
N THR A 289 -9.07 22.45 -15.67
CA THR A 289 -10.35 22.49 -16.39
C THR A 289 -10.46 23.72 -17.29
N GLY A 290 -10.05 24.91 -16.82
CA GLY A 290 -10.06 26.14 -17.61
C GLY A 290 -9.14 26.08 -18.84
N GLU A 291 -8.03 25.34 -18.74
CA GLU A 291 -7.09 25.07 -19.83
C GLU A 291 -7.50 23.86 -20.70
N ASN A 292 -8.72 23.32 -20.54
CA ASN A 292 -9.26 22.17 -21.28
C ASN A 292 -8.52 20.83 -21.09
N TRP A 293 -7.80 20.66 -19.98
CA TRP A 293 -7.24 19.36 -19.64
C TRP A 293 -8.35 18.38 -19.25
N ARG A 294 -8.29 17.16 -19.77
CA ARG A 294 -9.24 16.10 -19.47
C ARG A 294 -8.79 15.34 -18.23
N ARG A 295 -9.64 15.30 -17.21
CA ARG A 295 -9.39 14.49 -16.02
C ARG A 295 -9.55 13.00 -16.30
N LEU A 296 -8.55 12.19 -15.93
CA LEU A 296 -8.59 10.72 -16.00
C LEU A 296 -8.90 10.07 -14.64
N SER A 297 -8.46 10.70 -13.55
CA SER A 297 -8.81 10.33 -12.18
C SER A 297 -8.75 11.57 -11.29
N ASN A 298 -9.17 11.47 -10.03
CA ASN A 298 -9.22 12.63 -9.14
C ASN A 298 -7.91 13.43 -9.01
N ASN A 299 -6.76 12.82 -9.27
CA ASN A 299 -5.45 13.49 -9.21
C ASN A 299 -4.72 13.56 -10.56
N HIS A 300 -5.28 12.99 -11.65
CA HIS A 300 -4.55 12.82 -12.92
C HIS A 300 -5.27 13.47 -14.09
N TRP A 301 -4.53 14.22 -14.89
CA TRP A 301 -5.02 14.99 -16.03
C TRP A 301 -4.26 14.65 -17.30
N ALA A 302 -4.97 14.64 -18.42
CA ALA A 302 -4.43 14.43 -19.75
C ALA A 302 -4.69 15.67 -20.62
N ASN A 303 -3.66 16.13 -21.31
CA ASN A 303 -3.73 17.23 -22.28
C ASN A 303 -4.30 16.75 -23.62
N ASN A 304 -3.97 15.52 -24.00
CA ASN A 304 -4.33 14.94 -25.29
C ASN A 304 -4.67 13.44 -25.16
N THR A 305 -4.84 12.76 -26.28
CA THR A 305 -5.24 11.34 -26.32
C THR A 305 -4.09 10.36 -26.10
N ARG A 306 -2.83 10.81 -26.12
CA ARG A 306 -1.64 9.98 -25.90
C ARG A 306 -1.54 9.53 -24.44
N GLU A 307 -1.91 10.40 -23.50
CA GLU A 307 -1.98 10.03 -22.08
C GLU A 307 -3.24 9.19 -21.80
N ARG A 308 -3.00 7.90 -21.51
CA ARG A 308 -4.05 6.90 -21.23
C ARG A 308 -4.10 6.48 -19.76
N ASN A 309 -2.98 6.54 -19.06
CA ASN A 309 -2.82 6.13 -17.67
C ASN A 309 -3.35 4.70 -17.35
N ILE A 310 -3.10 3.74 -18.24
CA ILE A 310 -3.68 2.39 -18.17
C ILE A 310 -3.29 1.69 -16.87
N TYR A 311 -2.01 1.78 -16.47
CA TYR A 311 -1.54 1.13 -15.25
C TYR A 311 -2.30 1.61 -14.01
N ASN A 312 -2.43 2.92 -13.80
CA ASN A 312 -3.11 3.43 -12.62
C ASN A 312 -4.62 3.18 -12.65
N ALA A 313 -5.26 3.27 -13.82
CA ALA A 313 -6.68 2.95 -13.96
C ALA A 313 -6.97 1.49 -13.59
N LEU A 314 -6.16 0.55 -14.09
CA LEU A 314 -6.34 -0.87 -13.81
C LEU A 314 -5.88 -1.25 -12.40
N GLY A 315 -4.76 -0.69 -11.90
CA GLY A 315 -4.18 -1.04 -10.60
C GLY A 315 -5.07 -0.64 -9.42
N LYS A 316 -5.87 0.40 -9.61
CA LYS A 316 -6.90 0.83 -8.66
C LYS A 316 -8.15 -0.05 -8.71
N SER A 317 -8.34 -0.86 -9.74
CA SER A 317 -9.43 -1.84 -9.84
C SER A 317 -9.10 -3.18 -9.16
N ALA A 318 -9.94 -4.19 -9.39
CA ALA A 318 -9.77 -5.57 -8.93
C ALA A 318 -8.83 -6.41 -9.82
N CYS A 319 -8.19 -5.76 -10.80
CA CYS A 319 -7.25 -6.34 -11.76
C CYS A 319 -6.06 -7.04 -11.09
N ASP A 320 -5.60 -8.13 -11.73
CA ASP A 320 -4.38 -8.82 -11.36
C ASP A 320 -3.15 -8.01 -11.77
N CYS A 321 -2.15 -8.01 -10.90
CA CYS A 321 -0.87 -7.34 -11.11
C CYS A 321 0.26 -8.30 -10.75
N LEU A 322 1.00 -8.75 -11.77
CA LEU A 322 2.27 -9.44 -11.56
C LEU A 322 3.26 -8.45 -10.93
N ALA A 323 4.09 -8.89 -10.01
CA ALA A 323 5.05 -8.01 -9.35
C ALA A 323 6.43 -8.65 -9.24
N PHE A 324 7.45 -7.82 -9.47
CA PHE A 324 8.85 -8.21 -9.49
C PHE A 324 9.71 -7.12 -8.84
N GLY A 325 10.75 -7.55 -8.14
CA GLY A 325 11.71 -6.71 -7.44
C GLY A 325 11.48 -6.62 -5.93
N CYS A 326 12.56 -6.42 -5.19
CA CYS A 326 12.57 -6.15 -3.75
C CYS A 326 11.61 -4.99 -3.40
N GLY A 327 10.63 -5.25 -2.53
CA GLY A 327 9.59 -4.29 -2.12
C GLY A 327 8.40 -4.15 -3.07
N ALA A 328 8.35 -4.89 -4.19
CA ALA A 328 7.25 -4.85 -5.13
C ALA A 328 5.93 -5.35 -4.52
N GLY A 329 4.83 -4.66 -4.83
CA GLY A 329 3.47 -5.08 -4.47
C GLY A 329 2.71 -5.59 -5.68
N GLY A 330 2.06 -6.74 -5.56
CA GLY A 330 1.27 -7.36 -6.63
C GLY A 330 -0.06 -7.89 -6.15
N ARG A 331 -0.83 -8.45 -7.07
CA ARG A 331 -2.10 -9.10 -6.79
C ARG A 331 -2.39 -10.22 -7.76
N LEU A 332 -2.81 -11.38 -7.25
CA LEU A 332 -3.33 -12.48 -8.05
C LEU A 332 -4.66 -12.98 -7.46
N PHE A 333 -5.72 -12.92 -8.26
CA PHE A 333 -7.05 -13.42 -7.92
C PHE A 333 -7.58 -12.83 -6.59
N GLY A 334 -7.41 -11.51 -6.42
CA GLY A 334 -7.77 -10.80 -5.19
C GLY A 334 -6.77 -10.94 -4.02
N ASN A 335 -5.78 -11.83 -4.12
CA ASN A 335 -4.72 -11.99 -3.12
C ASN A 335 -3.63 -10.95 -3.36
N ALA A 336 -3.58 -9.90 -2.53
CA ALA A 336 -2.53 -8.89 -2.61
C ALA A 336 -1.28 -9.38 -1.90
N PHE A 337 -0.10 -9.23 -2.49
CA PHE A 337 1.16 -9.68 -1.88
C PHE A 337 2.24 -8.62 -2.02
N MET A 338 3.28 -8.73 -1.19
CA MET A 338 4.44 -7.86 -1.28
C MET A 338 5.73 -8.67 -1.14
N MET A 339 6.73 -8.28 -1.93
CA MET A 339 8.06 -8.87 -1.87
C MET A 339 8.83 -8.40 -0.64
N GLU A 340 9.86 -9.17 -0.28
CA GLU A 340 10.85 -8.79 0.71
C GLU A 340 11.40 -7.40 0.44
N ARG A 341 11.47 -6.59 1.50
CA ARG A 341 11.89 -5.17 1.43
C ARG A 341 13.38 -4.97 1.69
N LYS A 342 14.08 -6.00 2.14
CA LYS A 342 15.52 -5.99 2.35
C LYS A 342 16.18 -6.74 1.21
N LEU A 343 17.17 -6.09 0.56
CA LEU A 343 17.88 -6.70 -0.56
C LEU A 343 18.52 -8.04 -0.20
N ALA A 344 19.10 -8.15 1.00
CA ALA A 344 19.72 -9.39 1.46
C ALA A 344 18.73 -10.56 1.54
N ASP A 345 17.55 -10.33 2.12
CA ASP A 345 16.51 -11.36 2.25
C ASP A 345 15.91 -11.70 0.88
N TYR A 346 15.65 -10.68 0.05
CA TYR A 346 15.19 -10.83 -1.33
C TYR A 346 16.16 -11.69 -2.16
N TYR A 347 17.47 -11.41 -2.12
CA TYR A 347 18.48 -12.21 -2.82
C TYR A 347 18.58 -13.64 -2.26
N ALA A 348 18.61 -13.80 -0.93
CA ALA A 348 18.74 -15.10 -0.30
C ALA A 348 17.60 -16.07 -0.64
N ILE A 349 16.37 -15.56 -0.79
CA ILE A 349 15.23 -16.37 -1.22
C ILE A 349 15.29 -16.66 -2.72
N LEU A 350 15.65 -15.67 -3.54
CA LEU A 350 15.77 -15.82 -4.99
C LEU A 350 16.82 -16.87 -5.38
N GLU A 351 17.96 -16.94 -4.69
CA GLU A 351 19.00 -17.96 -4.91
C GLU A 351 18.52 -19.39 -4.64
N LYS A 352 17.46 -19.56 -3.85
CA LYS A 352 16.82 -20.88 -3.64
C LYS A 352 15.83 -21.25 -4.74
N GLY A 353 15.61 -20.38 -5.72
CA GLY A 353 14.59 -20.55 -6.76
C GLY A 353 13.16 -20.30 -6.26
N GLU A 354 13.01 -19.56 -5.16
CA GLU A 354 11.70 -19.23 -4.57
C GLU A 354 11.30 -17.78 -4.89
N LYS A 355 9.99 -17.53 -4.99
CA LYS A 355 9.45 -16.16 -5.09
C LYS A 355 9.64 -15.46 -3.73
N PRO A 356 10.32 -14.29 -3.66
CA PRO A 356 10.64 -13.62 -2.41
C PRO A 356 9.45 -12.85 -1.83
N ALA A 357 8.28 -13.48 -1.70
CA ALA A 357 7.11 -12.90 -1.06
C ALA A 357 7.28 -12.90 0.47
N ALA A 358 7.13 -11.71 1.07
CA ALA A 358 7.23 -11.50 2.52
C ALA A 358 5.88 -11.67 3.22
N PHE A 359 4.82 -11.15 2.60
CA PHE A 359 3.45 -11.27 3.10
C PHE A 359 2.42 -11.29 1.97
N LEU A 360 1.25 -11.83 2.29
CA LEU A 360 0.08 -11.87 1.42
C LEU A 360 -1.18 -11.54 2.23
N MET A 361 -2.13 -10.86 1.62
CA MET A 361 -3.45 -10.54 2.14
C MET A 361 -4.48 -11.26 1.29
N ALA A 362 -5.07 -12.32 1.84
CA ALA A 362 -6.13 -13.08 1.17
C ALA A 362 -7.43 -12.25 1.14
N PRO A 363 -8.20 -12.29 0.04
CA PRO A 363 -9.42 -11.51 -0.08
C PRO A 363 -10.51 -12.02 0.87
N LYS A 364 -11.29 -11.10 1.42
CA LYS A 364 -12.54 -11.40 2.14
C LYS A 364 -13.70 -11.66 1.16
N PRO A 365 -14.87 -12.14 1.62
CA PRO A 365 -16.08 -12.15 0.79
C PRO A 365 -16.36 -10.77 0.18
N ASN A 366 -16.90 -10.75 -1.04
CA ASN A 366 -17.24 -9.53 -1.79
C ASN A 366 -16.07 -8.58 -2.10
N TRP A 367 -14.81 -9.02 -1.95
CA TRP A 367 -13.63 -8.18 -2.17
C TRP A 367 -13.62 -7.52 -3.56
N HIS A 368 -13.99 -8.23 -4.63
CA HIS A 368 -14.05 -7.67 -5.99
C HIS A 368 -15.11 -6.57 -6.14
N LEU A 369 -16.28 -6.73 -5.50
CA LEU A 369 -17.35 -5.72 -5.48
C LEU A 369 -16.86 -4.45 -4.78
N LEU A 370 -16.36 -4.60 -3.54
CA LEU A 370 -15.85 -3.48 -2.75
C LEU A 370 -14.68 -2.78 -3.44
N ARG A 371 -13.78 -3.55 -4.08
CA ARG A 371 -12.68 -2.99 -4.86
C ARG A 371 -13.17 -2.21 -6.09
N THR A 372 -14.27 -2.62 -6.71
CA THR A 372 -14.89 -1.87 -7.81
C THR A 372 -15.44 -0.53 -7.33
N ILE A 373 -16.08 -0.49 -6.15
CA ILE A 373 -16.53 0.78 -5.54
C ILE A 373 -15.34 1.73 -5.30
N SER A 374 -14.25 1.22 -4.75
CA SER A 374 -13.02 2.00 -4.54
C SER A 374 -12.46 2.57 -5.85
N ALA A 375 -12.44 1.76 -6.92
CA ALA A 375 -11.94 2.16 -8.24
C ALA A 375 -12.81 3.21 -8.92
N ASP A 376 -14.13 3.03 -8.94
CA ASP A 376 -15.06 3.96 -9.56
C ASP A 376 -15.01 5.32 -8.83
N MET A 377 -14.98 5.31 -7.49
CA MET A 377 -14.84 6.54 -6.72
C MET A 377 -13.52 7.30 -7.00
N GLU A 378 -12.44 6.62 -7.36
CA GLU A 378 -11.21 7.30 -7.79
C GLU A 378 -11.39 8.05 -9.13
N SER A 379 -12.23 7.52 -10.02
CA SER A 379 -12.46 8.11 -11.35
C SER A 379 -13.23 9.44 -11.30
N GLY A 380 -13.83 9.77 -10.16
CA GLY A 380 -14.68 10.95 -9.98
C GLY A 380 -16.17 10.69 -10.14
N SER A 381 -16.57 9.46 -10.51
CA SER A 381 -17.99 9.10 -10.68
C SER A 381 -18.24 7.62 -10.42
N ILE A 382 -19.44 7.29 -9.92
CA ILE A 382 -19.82 5.91 -9.61
C ILE A 382 -21.28 5.64 -9.97
N SER A 383 -21.58 4.42 -10.42
CA SER A 383 -22.94 3.91 -10.57
C SER A 383 -23.11 2.62 -9.77
N LEU A 384 -23.75 2.73 -8.61
CA LEU A 384 -24.03 1.56 -7.78
C LEU A 384 -24.96 0.57 -8.49
N ALA A 385 -25.94 1.05 -9.25
CA ALA A 385 -26.80 0.19 -10.07
C ALA A 385 -26.01 -0.66 -11.09
N LYS A 386 -24.97 -0.09 -11.72
CA LYS A 386 -24.10 -0.85 -12.63
C LYS A 386 -23.28 -1.90 -11.89
N ILE A 387 -22.74 -1.56 -10.71
CA ILE A 387 -22.01 -2.51 -9.87
C ILE A 387 -22.94 -3.63 -9.39
N SER A 388 -24.16 -3.30 -8.95
CA SER A 388 -25.20 -4.26 -8.57
C SER A 388 -25.43 -5.31 -9.67
N ARG A 389 -25.61 -4.87 -10.91
CA ARG A 389 -25.79 -5.77 -12.07
C ARG A 389 -24.58 -6.68 -12.31
N ALA A 390 -23.37 -6.18 -12.09
CA ALA A 390 -22.14 -6.97 -12.27
C ALA A 390 -21.92 -8.03 -11.17
N PHE A 391 -22.49 -7.84 -9.97
CA PHE A 391 -22.23 -8.69 -8.80
C PHE A 391 -23.50 -9.33 -8.23
N GLY A 392 -24.40 -9.81 -9.09
CA GLY A 392 -25.54 -10.65 -8.68
C GLY A 392 -26.79 -9.90 -8.22
N ASN A 393 -26.97 -8.65 -8.66
CA ASN A 393 -28.15 -7.80 -8.42
C ASN A 393 -28.44 -7.48 -6.94
N VAL A 394 -27.41 -7.35 -6.10
CA VAL A 394 -27.55 -6.81 -4.74
C VAL A 394 -27.92 -5.33 -4.83
N ASP A 395 -28.97 -4.87 -4.15
CA ASP A 395 -29.43 -3.47 -4.18
C ASP A 395 -28.50 -2.52 -3.40
N LEU A 396 -27.32 -2.24 -3.96
CA LEU A 396 -26.31 -1.37 -3.35
C LEU A 396 -26.79 0.07 -3.19
N GLU A 397 -27.60 0.56 -4.14
CA GLU A 397 -28.10 1.93 -4.10
C GLU A 397 -29.15 2.10 -3.00
N GLY A 398 -30.09 1.16 -2.87
CA GLY A 398 -31.04 1.14 -1.75
C GLY A 398 -30.35 0.99 -0.40
N MET A 399 -29.35 0.09 -0.30
CA MET A 399 -28.55 -0.08 0.92
C MET A 399 -27.79 1.19 1.32
N ALA A 400 -27.26 1.94 0.34
CA ALA A 400 -26.50 3.17 0.57
C ALA A 400 -27.37 4.46 0.53
N ALA A 401 -28.69 4.35 0.37
CA ALA A 401 -29.56 5.51 0.16
C ALA A 401 -29.43 6.61 1.25
N PRO A 402 -29.35 6.29 2.56
CA PRO A 402 -29.22 7.31 3.60
C PRO A 402 -27.94 8.15 3.44
N ILE A 403 -26.81 7.51 3.17
CA ILE A 403 -25.51 8.18 3.05
C ILE A 403 -25.38 8.93 1.72
N LEU A 404 -25.90 8.36 0.61
CA LEU A 404 -25.86 9.00 -0.70
C LEU A 404 -26.74 10.25 -0.75
N LYS A 405 -27.93 10.19 -0.12
CA LYS A 405 -28.79 11.36 0.02
C LYS A 405 -28.07 12.46 0.80
N GLN A 406 -27.49 12.12 1.96
CA GLN A 406 -26.81 13.10 2.79
C GLN A 406 -25.58 13.71 2.10
N TRP A 407 -24.75 12.92 1.42
CA TRP A 407 -23.61 13.44 0.68
C TRP A 407 -24.01 14.29 -0.54
N THR A 408 -25.18 14.04 -1.13
CA THR A 408 -25.73 14.89 -2.19
C THR A 408 -26.20 16.22 -1.62
N GLU A 409 -26.94 16.20 -0.51
CA GLU A 409 -27.40 17.42 0.20
C GLU A 409 -26.23 18.25 0.74
N ALA A 410 -25.17 17.60 1.22
CA ALA A 410 -23.93 18.25 1.66
C ALA A 410 -23.07 18.78 0.51
N GLY A 411 -23.46 18.58 -0.75
CA GLY A 411 -22.73 19.12 -1.91
C GLY A 411 -21.44 18.37 -2.25
N LEU A 412 -21.29 17.10 -1.84
CA LEU A 412 -20.15 16.25 -2.21
C LEU A 412 -20.42 15.46 -3.50
N LEU A 413 -21.68 15.14 -3.78
CA LEU A 413 -22.11 14.38 -4.95
C LEU A 413 -23.24 15.11 -5.70
N VAL A 414 -23.32 14.87 -7.01
CA VAL A 414 -24.44 15.26 -7.87
C VAL A 414 -24.97 14.03 -8.56
N LYS A 415 -26.26 13.70 -8.35
CA LYS A 415 -26.93 12.59 -9.01
C LYS A 415 -27.43 13.00 -10.40
N LYS A 416 -27.12 12.19 -11.43
CA LYS A 416 -27.68 12.31 -12.79
C LYS A 416 -28.00 10.92 -13.33
N GLY A 417 -29.28 10.57 -13.41
CA GLY A 417 -29.70 9.20 -13.77
C GLY A 417 -29.16 8.18 -12.77
N GLU A 418 -28.53 7.10 -13.26
CA GLU A 418 -27.90 6.05 -12.45
C GLU A 418 -26.50 6.42 -11.91
N TRP A 419 -26.02 7.65 -12.15
CA TRP A 419 -24.65 8.07 -11.83
C TRP A 419 -24.62 9.11 -10.70
N TYR A 420 -23.63 8.96 -9.83
CA TYR A 420 -23.22 9.96 -8.86
C TYR A 420 -21.86 10.53 -9.28
N TYR A 421 -21.83 11.84 -9.54
CA TYR A 421 -20.62 12.58 -9.91
C TYR A 421 -20.10 13.35 -8.70
N GLN A 422 -18.80 13.32 -8.46
CA GLN A 422 -18.18 14.07 -7.37
C GLN A 422 -18.07 15.56 -7.74
N THR A 423 -18.51 16.43 -6.84
CA THR A 423 -18.18 17.87 -6.91
C THR A 423 -16.70 18.08 -6.60
N VAL A 424 -16.18 19.31 -6.72
CA VAL A 424 -14.78 19.60 -6.31
C VAL A 424 -14.51 19.15 -4.87
N ALA A 425 -15.45 19.40 -3.96
CA ALA A 425 -15.37 18.91 -2.59
C ALA A 425 -15.39 17.37 -2.53
N GLY A 426 -16.30 16.72 -3.26
CA GLY A 426 -16.34 15.25 -3.34
C GLY A 426 -15.05 14.64 -3.87
N GLN A 427 -14.41 15.27 -4.85
CA GLN A 427 -13.14 14.84 -5.43
C GLN A 427 -12.01 14.99 -4.43
N TYR A 428 -11.96 16.09 -3.68
CA TYR A 428 -10.97 16.24 -2.60
C TYR A 428 -11.13 15.13 -1.55
N TRP A 429 -12.37 14.77 -1.22
CA TRP A 429 -12.71 13.76 -0.21
C TRP A 429 -12.90 12.33 -0.75
N HIS A 430 -12.57 12.05 -2.02
CA HIS A 430 -12.93 10.79 -2.67
C HIS A 430 -12.45 9.53 -1.94
N VAL A 431 -11.22 9.53 -1.39
CA VAL A 431 -10.69 8.41 -0.61
C VAL A 431 -11.54 8.16 0.64
N THR A 432 -11.93 9.23 1.34
CA THR A 432 -12.81 9.15 2.50
C THR A 432 -14.19 8.64 2.11
N LEU A 433 -14.78 9.18 1.05
CA LEU A 433 -16.10 8.74 0.56
C LEU A 433 -16.09 7.27 0.16
N ALA A 434 -15.07 6.83 -0.58
CA ALA A 434 -14.91 5.43 -0.98
C ALA A 434 -14.79 4.52 0.25
N GLN A 435 -13.94 4.87 1.22
CA GLN A 435 -13.74 4.04 2.41
C GLN A 435 -14.99 3.98 3.30
N LEU A 436 -15.68 5.11 3.50
CA LEU A 436 -16.92 5.16 4.27
C LEU A 436 -18.05 4.38 3.61
N LEU A 437 -18.19 4.49 2.28
CA LEU A 437 -19.18 3.74 1.51
C LEU A 437 -18.93 2.22 1.60
N MET A 438 -17.68 1.78 1.44
CA MET A 438 -17.33 0.37 1.63
C MET A 438 -17.60 -0.11 3.05
N ASN A 439 -17.22 0.67 4.07
CA ASN A 439 -17.44 0.31 5.48
C ASN A 439 -18.95 0.23 5.82
N TRP A 440 -19.77 1.07 5.19
CA TRP A 440 -21.23 1.03 5.32
C TRP A 440 -21.83 -0.23 4.68
N LEU A 441 -21.41 -0.54 3.45
CA LEU A 441 -21.98 -1.64 2.66
C LEU A 441 -21.48 -3.02 3.09
N GLU A 442 -20.18 -3.19 3.38
CA GLU A 442 -19.55 -4.49 3.66
C GLU A 442 -20.38 -5.42 4.59
N PRO A 443 -20.93 -4.95 5.73
CA PRO A 443 -21.69 -5.83 6.62
C PRO A 443 -23.13 -6.13 6.17
N MET A 444 -23.66 -5.40 5.18
CA MET A 444 -24.99 -5.61 4.60
C MET A 444 -24.96 -6.57 3.41
N LEU A 445 -23.77 -6.89 2.89
CA LEU A 445 -23.61 -7.75 1.72
C LEU A 445 -23.83 -9.23 2.05
N PRO A 446 -24.37 -10.02 1.11
CA PRO A 446 -24.49 -11.47 1.27
C PRO A 446 -23.14 -12.13 1.55
N GLY A 447 -23.12 -13.12 2.44
CA GLY A 447 -21.88 -13.83 2.82
C GLY A 447 -20.93 -13.01 3.70
N ALA A 448 -21.29 -11.78 4.08
CA ALA A 448 -20.64 -11.10 5.19
C ALA A 448 -20.90 -11.90 6.48
N LYS A 449 -19.86 -12.15 7.28
CA LYS A 449 -20.08 -12.70 8.62
C LYS A 449 -20.86 -11.67 9.43
N PRO A 450 -21.98 -12.03 10.08
CA PRO A 450 -22.69 -11.11 10.95
C PRO A 450 -21.72 -10.60 12.02
N VAL A 451 -21.58 -9.29 12.12
CA VAL A 451 -20.81 -8.68 13.20
C VAL A 451 -21.68 -8.74 14.45
N GLY A 452 -21.31 -9.57 15.42
CA GLY A 452 -21.98 -9.67 16.71
C GLY A 452 -22.55 -11.04 17.07
N MET A 453 -22.39 -12.10 16.26
CA MET A 453 -22.61 -13.46 16.74
C MET A 453 -21.30 -14.06 17.27
N PRO A 454 -21.31 -14.70 18.47
CA PRO A 454 -20.25 -15.62 18.86
C PRO A 454 -20.10 -16.67 17.75
N MET A 455 -18.90 -17.23 17.59
CA MET A 455 -18.73 -18.39 16.71
C MET A 455 -19.82 -19.43 17.01
N ASP A 456 -20.53 -19.88 15.98
CA ASP A 456 -21.39 -21.05 16.06
C ASP A 456 -20.52 -22.24 16.45
N MET A 457 -20.67 -22.69 17.69
CA MET A 457 -19.93 -23.80 18.27
C MET A 457 -20.70 -25.14 18.11
N GLY A 458 -21.61 -25.23 17.13
CA GLY A 458 -22.35 -26.46 16.83
C GLY A 458 -23.33 -26.86 17.93
N SER A 459 -24.17 -27.86 17.64
CA SER A 459 -25.15 -28.39 18.61
C SER A 459 -24.46 -28.89 19.89
N PRO A 460 -25.15 -28.90 21.05
CA PRO A 460 -24.59 -29.39 22.32
C PRO A 460 -24.02 -30.83 22.23
N GLU A 461 -24.49 -31.62 21.26
CA GLU A 461 -23.97 -32.97 20.98
C GLU A 461 -22.67 -32.94 20.16
N ALA A 462 -22.46 -31.96 19.27
CA ALA A 462 -21.18 -31.76 18.58
C ALA A 462 -20.08 -31.24 19.54
N MET A 463 -20.44 -30.55 20.63
CA MET A 463 -19.50 -30.12 21.67
C MET A 463 -18.96 -31.27 22.54
N LYS A 464 -19.59 -32.46 22.55
CA LYS A 464 -19.06 -33.61 23.31
C LYS A 464 -17.77 -34.19 22.71
N HIS A 465 -17.38 -33.79 21.50
CA HIS A 465 -16.15 -34.26 20.86
C HIS A 465 -15.09 -33.19 20.56
N MET A 466 -15.25 -31.95 21.06
CA MET A 466 -14.17 -30.93 21.01
C MET A 466 -13.79 -30.33 22.37
N GLY A 467 -14.32 -30.89 23.46
CA GLY A 467 -13.89 -30.61 24.83
C GLY A 467 -12.89 -31.64 25.35
N ALA A 468 -11.74 -31.80 24.69
CA ALA A 468 -10.60 -32.50 25.27
C ALA A 468 -9.32 -31.78 24.85
N GLY A 469 -8.87 -30.82 25.67
CA GLY A 469 -7.56 -30.19 25.44
C GLY A 469 -7.27 -28.83 26.07
N ALA A 470 -8.02 -28.33 27.06
CA ALA A 470 -7.46 -27.32 27.97
C ALA A 470 -6.71 -28.04 29.09
N GLY A 471 -5.56 -28.62 28.74
CA GLY A 471 -4.57 -29.02 29.74
C GLY A 471 -3.96 -27.77 30.39
N PRO A 472 -3.33 -27.91 31.57
CA PRO A 472 -2.62 -26.79 32.21
C PRO A 472 -1.59 -26.19 31.24
N VAL A 473 -1.46 -24.85 31.21
CA VAL A 473 -0.43 -24.16 30.43
C VAL A 473 0.94 -24.72 30.83
N THR A 474 1.61 -25.37 29.87
CA THR A 474 2.92 -25.97 30.09
C THR A 474 4.01 -24.93 29.85
N LEU A 475 5.20 -25.17 30.42
CA LEU A 475 6.37 -24.34 30.13
C LEU A 475 6.71 -24.31 28.63
N GLU A 476 6.38 -25.37 27.90
CA GLU A 476 6.59 -25.47 26.45
C GLU A 476 5.64 -24.56 25.66
N SER A 477 4.35 -24.45 26.04
CA SER A 477 3.43 -23.54 25.37
C SER A 477 3.77 -22.08 25.65
N LEU A 478 4.26 -21.77 26.87
CA LEU A 478 4.80 -20.46 27.21
C LEU A 478 6.09 -20.15 26.42
N ALA A 479 7.02 -21.10 26.31
CA ALA A 479 8.24 -20.92 25.53
C ALA A 479 7.96 -20.70 24.03
N ALA A 480 7.00 -21.42 23.46
CA ALA A 480 6.55 -21.23 22.08
C ALA A 480 5.97 -19.82 21.87
N MET A 481 5.21 -19.32 22.85
CA MET A 481 4.68 -17.96 22.84
C MET A 481 5.79 -16.91 22.90
N ILE A 482 6.73 -17.04 23.86
CA ILE A 482 7.84 -16.10 24.02
C ILE A 482 8.77 -16.11 22.79
N SER A 483 8.93 -17.25 22.12
CA SER A 483 9.73 -17.35 20.88
C SER A 483 9.19 -16.51 19.73
N ARG A 484 7.88 -16.20 19.73
CA ARG A 484 7.22 -15.33 18.74
C ARG A 484 7.47 -13.84 19.02
N ILE A 485 8.04 -13.50 20.18
CA ILE A 485 8.43 -12.12 20.53
C ILE A 485 9.77 -11.79 19.85
N PRO A 486 9.89 -10.64 19.14
CA PRO A 486 11.15 -10.22 18.53
C PRO A 486 12.31 -10.20 19.54
N SER A 487 13.50 -10.65 19.13
CA SER A 487 14.66 -10.79 20.02
C SER A 487 15.02 -9.49 20.75
N GLY A 488 14.99 -8.34 20.06
CA GLY A 488 15.26 -7.05 20.69
C GLY A 488 14.27 -6.67 21.81
N VAL A 489 13.02 -7.12 21.73
CA VAL A 489 12.01 -6.91 22.79
C VAL A 489 12.28 -7.86 23.95
N ARG A 490 12.71 -9.10 23.67
CA ARG A 490 13.13 -10.06 24.69
C ARG A 490 14.38 -9.59 25.43
N ASP A 491 15.36 -9.02 24.73
CA ASP A 491 16.56 -8.46 25.33
C ASP A 491 16.25 -7.25 26.22
N MET A 492 15.31 -6.38 25.80
CA MET A 492 14.79 -5.31 26.66
C MET A 492 14.14 -5.87 27.93
N ALA A 493 13.30 -6.90 27.81
CA ALA A 493 12.64 -7.54 28.95
C ALA A 493 13.62 -8.18 29.94
N ARG A 494 14.76 -8.69 29.46
CA ARG A 494 15.85 -9.24 30.30
C ARG A 494 16.57 -8.16 31.12
N MET A 495 16.60 -6.93 30.64
CA MET A 495 17.19 -5.78 31.33
C MET A 495 16.25 -5.13 32.35
N MET A 496 14.98 -5.55 32.39
CA MET A 496 13.98 -5.01 33.33
C MET A 496 14.02 -5.75 34.68
N PRO A 497 13.88 -5.02 35.80
CA PRO A 497 13.60 -5.66 37.09
C PRO A 497 12.31 -6.49 37.02
N ARG A 498 12.33 -7.70 37.58
CA ARG A 498 11.18 -8.64 37.54
C ARG A 498 9.83 -8.02 37.97
N PRO A 499 9.73 -7.16 39.00
CA PRO A 499 8.47 -6.50 39.34
C PRO A 499 7.92 -5.61 38.21
N MET A 500 8.81 -4.97 37.45
CA MET A 500 8.46 -4.12 36.31
C MET A 500 7.97 -4.96 35.12
N LEU A 501 8.59 -6.13 34.88
CA LEU A 501 8.14 -7.09 33.86
C LEU A 501 6.75 -7.65 34.18
N ILE A 502 6.50 -8.00 35.44
CA ILE A 502 5.19 -8.47 35.94
C ILE A 502 4.14 -7.36 35.80
N SER A 503 4.47 -6.12 36.16
CA SER A 503 3.57 -4.98 36.00
C SER A 503 3.21 -4.75 34.53
N ALA A 504 4.21 -4.73 33.65
CA ALA A 504 4.01 -4.53 32.22
C ALA A 504 3.13 -5.63 31.58
N LEU A 505 3.21 -6.86 32.09
CA LEU A 505 2.36 -7.96 31.63
C LEU A 505 0.93 -7.87 32.18
N LYS A 506 0.73 -7.39 33.42
CA LYS A 506 -0.60 -7.13 34.00
C LYS A 506 -1.36 -6.06 33.19
N ASP A 507 -0.65 -5.02 32.75
CA ASP A 507 -1.22 -3.92 31.96
C ASP A 507 -1.41 -4.27 30.47
N MET A 508 -0.96 -5.45 30.03
CA MET A 508 -1.12 -5.91 28.66
C MET A 508 -2.54 -6.45 28.41
N PRO A 509 -3.26 -5.98 27.37
CA PRO A 509 -4.54 -6.56 26.97
C PRO A 509 -4.40 -8.02 26.55
N GLN A 510 -5.33 -8.89 26.95
CA GLN A 510 -5.31 -10.33 26.64
C GLN A 510 -5.28 -10.58 25.13
N GLU A 511 -5.93 -9.72 24.34
CA GLU A 511 -5.98 -9.82 22.88
C GLU A 511 -4.56 -9.80 22.26
N LYS A 512 -3.60 -9.11 22.89
CA LYS A 512 -2.20 -9.10 22.42
C LYS A 512 -1.50 -10.45 22.60
N LEU A 513 -1.85 -11.21 23.63
CA LEU A 513 -1.35 -12.56 23.86
C LEU A 513 -2.05 -13.54 22.92
N ASP A 514 -3.34 -13.35 22.67
CA ASP A 514 -4.13 -14.18 21.75
C ASP A 514 -3.64 -14.06 20.30
N HIS A 515 -3.20 -12.87 19.89
CA HIS A 515 -2.52 -12.64 18.61
C HIS A 515 -1.20 -13.41 18.46
N MET A 516 -0.61 -13.88 19.56
CA MET A 516 0.55 -14.76 19.52
C MET A 516 0.16 -16.23 19.33
N GLY A 517 -1.13 -16.58 19.20
CA GLY A 517 -1.61 -17.85 18.64
C GLY A 517 -1.30 -19.09 19.47
N THR A 518 -1.25 -18.98 20.80
CA THR A 518 -0.93 -20.08 21.72
C THR A 518 -2.06 -20.44 22.69
N GLY A 519 -3.14 -19.66 22.74
CA GLY A 519 -4.26 -19.88 23.67
C GLY A 519 -3.91 -19.72 25.15
N VAL A 520 -2.77 -19.08 25.45
CA VAL A 520 -2.25 -18.90 26.81
C VAL A 520 -2.93 -17.69 27.48
N LYS A 521 -3.50 -17.92 28.66
CA LYS A 521 -4.10 -16.83 29.45
C LYS A 521 -3.01 -16.04 30.17
N ARG A 522 -3.17 -14.71 30.25
CA ARG A 522 -2.25 -13.81 30.96
C ARG A 522 -2.00 -14.25 32.39
N GLU A 523 -3.03 -14.73 33.07
CA GLU A 523 -2.96 -15.17 34.47
C GLU A 523 -2.04 -16.40 34.62
N ASP A 524 -2.01 -17.28 33.63
CA ASP A 524 -1.10 -18.43 33.62
C ASP A 524 0.35 -18.03 33.35
N VAL A 525 0.58 -17.05 32.46
CA VAL A 525 1.92 -16.49 32.24
C VAL A 525 2.45 -15.82 33.50
N LEU A 526 1.61 -15.04 34.19
CA LEU A 526 1.97 -14.38 35.44
C LEU A 526 2.34 -15.40 36.52
N ARG A 527 1.52 -16.45 36.70
CA ARG A 527 1.81 -17.54 37.65
C ARG A 527 3.14 -18.23 37.36
N ILE A 528 3.40 -18.60 36.09
CA ILE A 528 4.67 -19.24 35.73
C ILE A 528 5.85 -18.28 35.95
N LEU A 529 5.70 -17.01 35.58
CA LEU A 529 6.75 -16.00 35.81
C LEU A 529 6.97 -15.72 37.30
N GLU A 530 6.01 -15.97 38.18
CA GLU A 530 6.12 -15.89 39.64
C GLU A 530 6.81 -17.13 40.25
N ASP A 531 6.65 -18.30 39.62
CA ASP A 531 7.28 -19.56 40.06
C ASP A 531 8.76 -19.71 39.63
N LEU A 532 9.21 -18.98 38.60
CA LEU A 532 10.60 -19.04 38.11
C LEU A 532 11.56 -18.21 38.97
N LYS A 533 12.79 -18.70 39.22
CA LYS A 533 13.86 -17.87 39.81
C LYS A 533 14.31 -16.79 38.81
N PRO A 534 14.85 -15.64 39.25
CA PRO A 534 15.29 -14.57 38.34
C PRO A 534 16.24 -15.03 37.20
N ALA A 535 17.19 -15.91 37.51
CA ALA A 535 18.10 -16.48 36.51
C ALA A 535 17.39 -17.40 35.48
N GLU A 536 16.26 -17.99 35.87
CA GLU A 536 15.46 -18.86 35.01
C GLU A 536 14.55 -18.05 34.08
N VAL A 537 14.05 -16.90 34.54
CA VAL A 537 13.36 -15.94 33.68
C VAL A 537 14.30 -15.37 32.62
N ASP A 538 15.55 -15.03 32.98
CA ASP A 538 16.56 -14.59 32.02
C ASP A 538 16.86 -15.68 30.97
N ALA A 539 17.02 -16.92 31.42
CA ALA A 539 17.25 -18.07 30.53
C ALA A 539 16.06 -18.33 29.60
N LEU A 540 14.82 -18.24 30.10
CA LEU A 540 13.60 -18.38 29.31
C LEU A 540 13.46 -17.27 28.25
N LEU A 541 13.84 -16.03 28.56
CA LEU A 541 13.78 -14.94 27.59
C LEU A 541 14.90 -15.02 26.54
N LYS A 542 16.08 -15.49 26.94
CA LYS A 542 17.26 -15.65 26.08
C LYS A 542 17.08 -16.76 25.06
N ASP A 543 16.68 -17.95 25.50
CA ASP A 543 16.43 -19.12 24.65
C ASP A 543 15.19 -19.88 25.15
N PRO A 544 13.98 -19.47 24.71
CA PRO A 544 12.75 -19.98 25.29
C PRO A 544 12.58 -21.49 25.07
N MET A 545 12.83 -21.97 23.85
CA MET A 545 12.68 -23.39 23.50
C MET A 545 13.79 -24.25 24.10
N GLY A 546 15.03 -23.74 24.19
CA GLY A 546 16.12 -24.42 24.87
C GLY A 546 15.85 -24.57 26.37
N PHE A 547 15.42 -23.50 27.03
CA PHE A 547 15.08 -23.51 28.45
C PHE A 547 13.95 -24.50 28.77
N ALA A 548 12.88 -24.53 27.98
CA ALA A 548 11.77 -25.47 28.16
C ALA A 548 12.24 -26.93 28.06
N LYS A 549 13.10 -27.26 27.07
CA LYS A 549 13.67 -28.60 26.90
C LYS A 549 14.57 -29.00 28.07
N THR A 550 15.47 -28.12 28.52
CA THR A 550 16.38 -28.39 29.63
C THR A 550 15.64 -28.62 30.95
N ARG A 551 14.58 -27.83 31.19
CA ARG A 551 13.76 -27.95 32.40
C ARG A 551 12.84 -29.18 32.39
N ALA A 552 12.39 -29.62 31.21
CA ALA A 552 11.67 -30.90 31.06
C ALA A 552 12.58 -32.11 31.32
N GLN A 553 13.84 -32.04 30.88
CA GLN A 553 14.83 -33.13 31.07
C GLN A 553 15.37 -33.24 32.50
N ALA A 554 15.32 -32.17 33.30
CA ALA A 554 15.75 -32.17 34.70
C ALA A 554 14.79 -32.94 35.65
N LYS A 555 13.61 -33.38 35.18
CA LYS A 555 12.68 -34.26 35.92
C LYS A 555 12.83 -35.71 35.43
N HIS A 556 13.42 -36.59 36.26
CA HIS A 556 13.50 -38.04 36.00
C HIS A 556 12.11 -38.74 36.05
N PRO A 557 11.96 -39.96 35.46
CA PRO A 557 10.73 -40.47 34.86
C PRO A 557 9.85 -41.24 35.86
N GLY A 558 8.53 -41.00 35.81
CA GLY A 558 7.54 -41.83 36.50
C GLY A 558 6.74 -41.14 37.60
N ALA A 559 5.88 -40.18 37.24
CA ALA A 559 4.66 -39.81 37.98
C ALA A 559 3.77 -38.92 37.09
N PRO A 560 2.43 -39.07 37.10
CA PRO A 560 1.53 -38.28 36.27
C PRO A 560 1.52 -36.80 36.68
N ALA A 561 1.46 -35.94 35.67
CA ALA A 561 1.50 -34.48 35.82
C ALA A 561 0.19 -33.95 36.41
N HIS A 562 0.18 -33.71 37.73
CA HIS A 562 -0.75 -32.79 38.36
C HIS A 562 0.00 -31.89 39.31
N LEU A 563 -0.05 -30.58 39.03
CA LEU A 563 0.05 -29.53 40.03
C LEU A 563 -1.21 -28.69 39.87
N ALA A 564 -1.91 -28.53 40.99
CA ALA A 564 -3.10 -27.72 41.20
C ALA A 564 -2.81 -26.22 40.96
#